data_AF-A0A0T7GS26-F1
#
_entry.id   AF-A0A0T7GS26-F1
#
_cell.length_a   1.000
_cell.length_b   1.000
_cell.length_c   1.000
_cell.angle_alpha   90.00
_cell.angle_beta   90.00
_cell.angle_gamma   90.00
#
_symmetry.space_group_name_H-M   'P 1'
#
loop_
_entity.id
_entity.type
_entity.pdbx_description
1 polymer ?
#
loop_
_entity_poly.entity_id
_entity_poly.type
_entity_poly.pdbx_seq_one_letter_code
_entity_poly.pdbx_strand_id
1 'polypeptide(L)'
;MSDDWTFFPHVMTMHDLQAMREAVRLAENIRPPADPAENELLAWIVFRYYRRGLTDPARLAAVAVFLSSSRVMKRQRAHAEAGVVVHLDLRSHT
;
A
#
# COMPACT_ATOMS: atom_id res chain seq x y z
N MET A 1 -22.49 -27.03 -19.22
CA MET A 1 -22.41 -26.63 -17.80
C MET A 1 -21.55 -25.39 -17.77
N SER A 2 -22.15 -24.23 -17.49
CA SER A 2 -21.41 -22.97 -17.40
C SER A 2 -20.53 -22.99 -16.17
N ASP A 3 -19.24 -22.73 -16.34
CA ASP A 3 -18.30 -22.49 -15.23
C ASP A 3 -18.61 -21.14 -14.57
N ASP A 4 -19.68 -21.10 -13.77
CA ASP A 4 -20.07 -19.97 -12.92
C ASP A 4 -19.19 -19.86 -11.65
N TRP A 5 -17.86 -19.93 -11.80
CA TRP A 5 -16.89 -19.70 -10.71
C TRP A 5 -16.41 -18.25 -10.63
N THR A 6 -17.10 -17.31 -11.30
CA THR A 6 -16.79 -15.87 -11.23
C THR A 6 -17.24 -15.18 -9.94
N PHE A 7 -17.79 -15.92 -8.96
CA PHE A 7 -18.34 -15.37 -7.71
C PHE A 7 -17.30 -14.90 -6.70
N PHE A 8 -16.01 -15.18 -6.89
CA PHE A 8 -14.93 -14.68 -6.02
C PHE A 8 -13.93 -13.86 -6.83
N PRO A 9 -14.19 -12.56 -7.07
CA PRO A 9 -13.37 -11.78 -7.97
C PRO A 9 -11.91 -11.63 -7.53
N HIS A 10 -11.55 -11.84 -6.26
CA HIS A 10 -10.22 -11.49 -5.74
C HIS A 10 -9.75 -12.45 -4.63
N VAL A 11 -9.69 -13.77 -4.89
CA VAL A 11 -8.81 -14.61 -4.07
C VAL A 11 -7.38 -14.34 -4.54
N MET A 12 -6.62 -13.64 -3.71
CA MET A 12 -5.21 -13.31 -4.00
C MET A 12 -4.41 -14.61 -4.07
N THR A 13 -3.89 -14.93 -5.24
CA THR A 13 -3.09 -16.15 -5.45
C THR A 13 -1.67 -15.97 -4.89
N MET A 14 -0.94 -17.08 -4.75
CA MET A 14 0.49 -17.00 -4.40
C MET A 14 1.30 -16.19 -5.42
N HIS A 15 0.93 -16.28 -6.70
CA HIS A 15 1.55 -15.50 -7.77
C HIS A 15 1.33 -13.99 -7.57
N ASP A 16 0.13 -13.59 -7.15
CA ASP A 16 -0.20 -12.19 -6.87
C ASP A 16 0.60 -11.65 -5.67
N LEU A 17 0.74 -12.46 -4.63
CA LEU A 17 1.60 -12.15 -3.49
C LEU A 17 3.07 -11.99 -3.90
N GLN A 18 3.58 -12.86 -4.77
CA GLN A 18 4.95 -12.75 -5.29
C GLN A 18 5.14 -11.48 -6.11
N ALA A 19 4.20 -11.16 -7.00
CA ALA A 19 4.23 -9.94 -7.80
C ALA A 19 4.24 -8.67 -6.94
N MET A 20 3.42 -8.61 -5.88
CA MET A 20 3.41 -7.47 -4.96
C MET A 20 4.67 -7.38 -4.10
N ARG A 21 5.21 -8.52 -3.62
CA ARG A 21 6.49 -8.54 -2.88
C ARG A 21 7.65 -8.06 -3.75
N GLU A 22 7.66 -8.46 -5.02
CA GLU A 22 8.67 -7.99 -5.97
C GLU A 22 8.52 -6.49 -6.24
N ALA A 23 7.28 -5.98 -6.39
CA ALA A 23 7.05 -4.55 -6.53
C ALA A 23 7.57 -3.74 -5.33
N VAL A 24 7.36 -4.21 -4.10
CA VAL A 24 7.89 -3.57 -2.89
C VAL A 24 9.42 -3.59 -2.90
N ARG A 25 10.03 -4.75 -3.19
CA ARG A 25 11.50 -4.89 -3.28
C ARG A 25 12.10 -3.93 -4.33
N LEU A 26 11.48 -3.82 -5.50
CA LEU A 26 11.90 -2.90 -6.56
C LEU A 26 11.79 -1.44 -6.10
N ALA A 27 10.71 -1.08 -5.41
CA ALA A 27 10.53 0.27 -4.88
C ALA A 27 11.55 0.61 -3.79
N GLU A 28 11.90 -0.35 -2.92
CA GLU A 28 12.96 -0.23 -1.92
C GLU A 28 14.33 0.01 -2.56
N ASN A 29 14.65 -0.69 -3.66
CA ASN A 29 15.93 -0.51 -4.37
C ASN A 29 16.07 0.88 -5.05
N ILE A 30 14.95 1.53 -5.39
CA ILE A 30 14.96 2.85 -6.04
C ILE A 30 15.24 3.97 -5.03
N ARG A 31 14.95 3.74 -3.74
CA ARG A 31 15.07 4.76 -2.69
C ARG A 31 16.20 4.42 -1.70
N PRO A 32 16.76 5.42 -0.99
CA PRO A 32 17.64 5.14 0.14
C PRO A 32 16.90 4.33 1.23
N PRO A 33 17.64 3.61 2.10
CA PRO A 33 17.05 2.84 3.19
C PRO A 33 16.12 3.72 4.03
N ALA A 34 14.88 3.28 4.17
CA ALA A 34 13.81 4.06 4.76
C ALA A 34 13.35 3.49 6.10
N ASP A 35 12.75 4.35 6.92
CA ASP A 35 12.06 3.97 8.16
C ASP A 35 11.00 2.87 7.87
N PRO A 36 10.85 1.84 8.72
CA PRO A 36 9.79 0.84 8.65
C PRO A 36 8.39 1.37 8.26
N ALA A 37 8.00 2.54 8.76
CA ALA A 37 6.72 3.15 8.42
C ALA A 37 6.61 3.56 6.93
N GLU A 38 7.72 3.90 6.28
CA GLU A 38 7.74 4.15 4.85
C GLU A 38 7.69 2.87 4.02
N ASN A 39 8.18 1.73 4.54
CA ASN A 39 8.04 0.43 3.89
C ASN A 39 6.57 -0.02 3.90
N GLU A 40 5.89 0.18 5.03
CA GLU A 40 4.46 -0.09 5.15
C GLU A 40 3.62 0.76 4.18
N LEU A 41 3.97 2.04 4.01
CA LEU A 41 3.33 2.91 3.02
C LEU A 41 3.50 2.40 1.59
N LEU A 42 4.70 1.94 1.20
CA LEU A 42 4.91 1.35 -0.12
C LEU A 42 4.03 0.12 -0.33
N ALA A 43 4.02 -0.80 0.63
CA ALA A 43 3.20 -2.01 0.57
C ALA A 43 1.71 -1.67 0.43
N TRP A 44 1.23 -0.66 1.14
CA TRP A 44 -0.15 -0.19 1.04
C TRP A 44 -0.48 0.40 -0.34
N ILE A 45 0.41 1.21 -0.91
CA ILE A 45 0.23 1.76 -2.26
C ILE A 45 0.22 0.64 -3.30
N VAL A 46 1.17 -0.30 -3.22
CA VAL A 46 1.25 -1.47 -4.12
C VAL A 46 -0.05 -2.27 -4.07
N PHE A 47 -0.52 -2.63 -2.88
CA PHE A 47 -1.77 -3.37 -2.72
C PHE A 47 -2.98 -2.62 -3.30
N ARG A 48 -3.07 -1.32 -3.04
CA ARG A 48 -4.17 -0.47 -3.51
C ARG A 48 -4.25 -0.44 -5.04
N TYR A 49 -3.12 -0.34 -5.73
CA TYR A 49 -3.10 -0.28 -7.20
C TYR A 49 -3.18 -1.66 -7.84
N TYR A 50 -2.67 -2.71 -7.19
CA TYR A 50 -2.90 -4.09 -7.58
C TYR A 50 -4.40 -4.41 -7.63
N ARG A 51 -5.14 -4.07 -6.57
CA ARG A 51 -6.61 -4.21 -6.51
C ARG A 51 -7.38 -3.40 -7.55
N ARG A 52 -6.73 -2.45 -8.22
CA ARG A 52 -7.29 -1.65 -9.33
C ARG A 52 -6.92 -2.21 -10.70
N GLY A 53 -6.27 -3.38 -10.76
CA GLY A 53 -5.89 -4.07 -11.98
C GLY A 53 -4.45 -3.79 -12.46
N LEU A 54 -3.64 -3.04 -11.71
CA LEU A 54 -2.23 -2.87 -12.06
C LEU A 54 -1.40 -4.04 -11.54
N THR A 55 -1.10 -5.01 -12.40
CA THR A 55 -0.46 -6.27 -12.00
C THR A 55 1.04 -6.34 -12.30
N ASP A 56 1.56 -5.45 -13.16
CA ASP A 56 2.99 -5.40 -13.49
C ASP A 56 3.83 -4.88 -12.31
N PRO A 57 4.79 -5.68 -11.77
CA PRO A 57 5.56 -5.30 -10.59
C PRO A 57 6.39 -4.02 -10.76
N ALA A 58 6.97 -3.81 -11.94
CA ALA A 58 7.80 -2.64 -12.20
C ALA A 58 6.97 -1.35 -12.22
N ARG A 59 5.79 -1.36 -12.85
CA ARG A 59 4.85 -0.24 -12.81
C ARG A 59 4.30 0.00 -11.41
N LEU A 60 3.97 -1.05 -10.66
CA LEU A 60 3.56 -0.93 -9.26
C LEU A 60 4.62 -0.23 -8.42
N ALA A 61 5.89 -0.63 -8.57
CA ALA A 61 7.02 -0.02 -7.88
C ALA A 61 7.15 1.47 -8.22
N ALA A 62 7.10 1.82 -9.51
CA ALA A 62 7.19 3.21 -9.96
C ALA A 62 6.08 4.09 -9.37
N VAL A 63 4.84 3.59 -9.36
CA VAL A 63 3.69 4.29 -8.75
C VAL A 63 3.87 4.43 -7.23
N ALA A 64 4.35 3.40 -6.56
CA ALA A 64 4.58 3.42 -5.11
C ALA A 64 5.65 4.44 -4.72
N VAL A 65 6.77 4.50 -5.44
CA VAL A 65 7.84 5.49 -5.24
C VAL A 65 7.33 6.90 -5.52
N PHE A 66 6.62 7.10 -6.63
CA PHE A 66 6.08 8.41 -6.99
C PHE A 66 5.08 8.94 -5.96
N LEU A 67 4.15 8.10 -5.49
CA LEU A 67 3.11 8.54 -4.55
C LEU A 67 3.62 8.69 -3.12
N SER A 68 4.57 7.87 -2.68
CA SER A 68 5.17 7.98 -1.35
C SER A 68 6.03 9.24 -1.21
N SER A 69 6.68 9.67 -2.29
CA SER A 69 7.45 10.92 -2.34
C SER A 69 6.60 12.18 -2.51
N SER A 70 5.34 12.05 -2.94
CA SER A 70 4.45 13.19 -3.18
C SER A 70 4.01 13.91 -1.90
N ARG A 71 4.05 15.26 -1.93
CA ARG A 71 3.64 16.15 -0.82
C ARG A 71 2.18 15.92 -0.38
N VAL A 72 1.32 15.45 -1.29
CA VAL A 72 -0.10 15.15 -1.01
C VAL A 72 -0.23 13.96 -0.04
N MET A 73 0.62 12.94 -0.19
CA MET A 73 0.60 11.76 0.70
C MET A 73 1.20 12.10 2.07
N LYS A 74 2.28 12.89 2.11
CA LYS A 74 2.85 13.41 3.37
C LYS A 74 1.83 14.20 4.20
N ARG A 75 0.94 14.95 3.54
CA ARG A 75 -0.14 15.69 4.21
C ARG A 75 -1.25 14.77 4.74
N GLN A 76 -1.60 13.69 4.03
CA GLN A 76 -2.56 12.69 4.53
C GLN A 76 -2.05 11.93 5.75
N ARG A 77 -0.73 11.62 5.80
CA ARG A 77 -0.10 11.01 6.97
C ARG A 77 -0.17 11.91 8.21
N ALA A 78 0.13 13.20 8.05
CA ALA A 78 0.02 14.17 9.14
C ALA A 78 -1.42 14.28 9.70
N HIS A 79 -2.44 14.16 8.84
CA HIS A 79 -3.84 14.16 9.29
C HIS A 79 -4.25 12.84 9.97
N ALA A 80 -3.75 11.69 9.51
CA ALA A 80 -4.02 10.40 10.14
C ALA A 80 -3.37 10.30 11.53
N GLU A 81 -2.11 10.75 11.68
CA GLU A 81 -1.42 10.79 12.97
C GLU A 81 -2.06 11.81 13.94
N ALA A 82 -2.50 12.98 13.44
CA ALA A 82 -3.24 13.94 14.27
C ALA A 82 -4.61 13.42 14.74
N GLY A 83 -5.31 12.63 13.91
CA GLY A 83 -6.59 12.01 14.28
C GLY A 83 -6.44 10.93 15.37
N VAL A 84 -5.32 10.20 15.39
CA VAL A 84 -5.02 9.20 16.43
C VAL A 84 -4.68 9.86 17.77
N VAL A 85 -3.95 10.99 17.76
CA VAL A 85 -3.64 11.74 19.00
C VAL A 85 -4.90 12.29 19.65
N VAL A 86 -5.83 12.87 18.87
CA VAL A 86 -7.09 13.39 19.40
C VAL A 86 -7.97 12.27 19.97
N HIS A 87 -7.94 11.07 19.39
CA HIS A 87 -8.77 9.97 19.88
C HIS A 87 -8.23 9.30 21.17
N LEU A 88 -6.91 9.39 21.44
CA LEU A 88 -6.33 8.90 22.69
C LEU A 88 -6.60 9.85 23.87
N ASP A 89 -6.57 11.16 23.65
CA ASP A 89 -6.78 12.16 24.73
C ASP A 89 -8.21 12.14 25.31
N LEU A 90 -9.20 11.72 24.51
CA LEU A 90 -10.60 11.63 24.94
C LEU A 90 -10.91 10.41 25.83
N ARG A 91 -9.97 9.47 26.02
CA ARG A 91 -10.16 8.28 26.86
C ARG A 91 -9.49 8.36 28.23
N SER A 92 -8.79 9.46 28.55
CA SER A 92 -8.10 9.65 29.83
C SER A 92 -8.92 10.44 30.87
N HIS A 93 -10.19 10.76 30.56
CA HIS A 93 -11.09 11.49 31.44
C HIS A 93 -12.45 10.80 31.57
N THR A 94 -12.48 9.60 32.14
CA THR A 94 -13.65 9.06 32.86
C THR A 94 -13.18 8.17 33.99
#